data_AF-A0A3B0WG99-F1
#
_entry.id   AF-A0A3B0WG99-F1
#
_cell.length_a   1.000
_cell.length_b   1.000
_cell.length_c   1.000
_cell.angle_alpha   90.00
_cell.angle_beta   90.00
_cell.angle_gamma   90.00
#
_symmetry.space_group_name_H-M   'P 1'
#
loop_
_entity.id
_entity.type
_entity.pdbx_description
1 polymer ?
#
loop_
_entity_poly.entity_id
_entity_poly.type
_entity_poly.pdbx_seq_one_letter_code
_entity_poly.pdbx_strand_id
1 'polypeptide(L)'
;MSESPIFAKLYDLLRWLLPATTKYSREYRFSLALPTQENAFSLQKHLVAAAKLHNSRDRAVHLQQADIELTLLRYKVRLARTATTTRTTGTTMSGSGLPNLSLKGLPEM
;
A
#
# COMPACT_ATOMS: atom_id res chain seq x y z
N MET A 1 -14.26 -9.12 -29.61
CA MET A 1 -14.39 -9.79 -28.30
C MET A 1 -14.72 -8.73 -27.27
N SER A 2 -15.96 -8.67 -26.83
CA SER A 2 -16.41 -7.68 -25.83
C SER A 2 -16.02 -8.20 -24.45
N GLU A 3 -14.74 -8.13 -24.10
CA GLU A 3 -14.30 -8.39 -22.73
C GLU A 3 -15.05 -7.45 -21.80
N SER A 4 -15.66 -8.01 -20.74
CA SER A 4 -16.38 -7.23 -19.75
C SER A 4 -15.47 -6.11 -19.24
N PRO A 5 -15.95 -4.85 -19.13
CA PRO A 5 -15.13 -3.70 -18.76
C PRO A 5 -14.49 -3.84 -17.37
N ILE A 6 -14.97 -4.80 -16.56
CA ILE A 6 -14.37 -5.17 -15.28
C ILE A 6 -12.95 -5.74 -15.44
N PHE A 7 -12.67 -6.49 -16.53
CA PHE A 7 -11.35 -7.10 -16.77
C PHE A 7 -10.32 -6.07 -17.19
N ALA A 8 -10.72 -5.07 -18.00
CA ALA A 8 -9.87 -3.93 -18.32
C ALA A 8 -9.50 -3.15 -17.05
N LYS A 9 -10.48 -2.83 -16.19
CA LYS A 9 -10.24 -2.15 -14.91
C LYS A 9 -9.35 -2.98 -13.96
N LEU A 10 -9.51 -4.29 -13.93
CA LEU A 10 -8.68 -5.18 -13.13
C LEU A 10 -7.23 -5.19 -13.63
N TYR A 11 -7.03 -5.22 -14.94
CA TYR A 11 -5.70 -5.14 -15.54
C TYR A 11 -5.01 -3.82 -15.19
N ASP A 12 -5.73 -2.70 -15.32
CA ASP A 12 -5.22 -1.38 -14.92
C ASP A 12 -4.87 -1.32 -13.43
N LEU A 13 -5.70 -1.92 -12.57
CA LEU A 13 -5.45 -2.03 -11.14
C LEU A 13 -4.16 -2.81 -10.86
N LEU A 14 -3.97 -3.98 -11.48
CA LEU A 14 -2.77 -4.80 -11.30
C LEU A 14 -1.52 -4.08 -11.81
N ARG A 15 -1.62 -3.43 -12.98
CA ARG A 15 -0.54 -2.64 -13.58
C ARG A 15 -0.11 -1.48 -12.68
N TRP A 16 -1.05 -0.88 -11.95
CA TRP A 16 -0.75 0.17 -10.96
C TRP A 16 -0.21 -0.40 -9.64
N LEU A 17 -0.77 -1.51 -9.16
CA LEU A 17 -0.48 -2.08 -7.84
C LEU A 17 0.90 -2.74 -7.77
N LEU A 18 1.29 -3.54 -8.78
CA LEU A 18 2.57 -4.24 -8.79
C LEU A 18 3.77 -3.30 -8.58
N PRO A 19 3.96 -2.21 -9.35
CA PRO A 19 5.04 -1.25 -9.10
C PRO A 19 4.83 -0.41 -7.83
N ALA A 20 3.61 -0.28 -7.30
CA ALA A 20 3.39 0.38 -6.00
C ALA A 20 3.94 -0.47 -4.85
N THR A 21 3.78 -1.79 -4.92
CA THR A 21 4.27 -2.73 -3.89
C THR A 21 5.80 -2.80 -3.82
N THR A 22 6.52 -2.46 -4.90
CA THR A 22 7.99 -2.43 -4.90
C THR A 22 8.55 -1.22 -4.16
N LYS A 23 7.75 -0.17 -3.96
CA LYS A 23 8.12 1.05 -3.21
C LYS A 23 8.06 0.85 -1.70
N TYR A 24 7.55 -0.29 -1.22
CA TYR A 24 7.46 -0.55 0.21
C TYR A 24 8.86 -0.73 0.81
N SER A 25 9.05 -0.23 2.03
CA SER A 25 10.32 -0.41 2.76
C SER A 25 10.65 -1.90 2.89
N ARG A 26 11.95 -2.22 2.94
CA ARG A 26 12.45 -3.61 2.91
C ARG A 26 11.85 -4.46 4.04
N GLU A 27 11.58 -3.86 5.18
CA GLU A 27 10.95 -4.46 6.37
C GLU A 27 9.47 -4.86 6.14
N TYR A 28 8.73 -4.07 5.35
CA TYR A 28 7.31 -4.32 5.07
C TYR A 28 7.08 -5.07 3.75
N ARG A 29 8.16 -5.42 3.04
CA ARG A 29 8.06 -6.09 1.74
C ARG A 29 7.46 -7.48 1.88
N PHE A 30 7.91 -8.27 2.84
CA PHE A 30 7.36 -9.62 3.06
C PHE A 30 6.03 -9.58 3.82
N SER A 31 5.89 -8.70 4.82
CA SER A 31 4.68 -8.66 5.66
C SER A 31 3.50 -7.95 5.00
N LEU A 32 3.74 -7.06 4.03
CA LEU A 32 2.68 -6.24 3.42
C LEU A 32 2.67 -6.31 1.89
N ALA A 33 3.82 -6.33 1.21
CA ALA A 33 3.83 -6.35 -0.25
C ALA A 33 3.35 -7.70 -0.80
N LEU A 34 3.87 -8.83 -0.28
CA LEU A 34 3.48 -10.17 -0.72
C LEU A 34 1.97 -10.43 -0.49
N PRO A 35 1.41 -10.22 0.72
CA PRO A 35 -0.02 -10.45 0.95
C PRO A 35 -0.93 -9.48 0.20
N THR A 36 -0.41 -8.33 -0.26
CA THR A 36 -1.14 -7.39 -1.13
C THR A 36 -1.20 -7.92 -2.56
N GLN A 37 -0.08 -8.41 -3.09
CA GLN A 37 -0.03 -9.03 -4.42
C GLN A 37 -0.91 -10.28 -4.48
N GLU A 38 -0.81 -11.16 -3.48
CA GLU A 38 -1.65 -12.35 -3.38
C GLU A 38 -3.15 -12.02 -3.38
N ASN A 39 -3.55 -10.99 -2.64
CA ASN A 39 -4.94 -10.51 -2.60
C ASN A 39 -5.44 -10.07 -3.98
N ALA A 40 -4.59 -9.33 -4.71
CA ALA A 40 -4.93 -8.86 -6.04
C ALA A 40 -5.04 -10.01 -7.05
N PHE A 41 -4.19 -11.03 -6.94
CA PHE A 41 -4.32 -12.24 -7.74
C PHE A 41 -5.54 -13.08 -7.34
N SER A 42 -5.89 -13.16 -6.05
CA SER A 42 -7.13 -13.83 -5.61
C SER A 42 -8.36 -13.11 -6.17
N LEU A 43 -8.41 -11.78 -6.12
CA LEU A 43 -9.45 -10.98 -6.77
C LEU A 43 -9.59 -11.35 -8.26
N GLN A 44 -8.47 -11.43 -8.99
CA GLN A 44 -8.47 -11.84 -10.39
C GLN A 44 -9.04 -13.25 -10.58
N LYS A 45 -8.62 -14.22 -9.76
CA LYS A 45 -9.13 -15.60 -9.82
C LYS A 45 -10.64 -15.63 -9.62
N HIS A 46 -11.17 -14.92 -8.62
CA HIS A 46 -12.60 -14.89 -8.35
C HIS A 46 -13.40 -14.24 -9.49
N LEU A 47 -12.90 -13.15 -10.08
CA LEU A 47 -13.55 -12.52 -11.24
C LEU A 47 -13.53 -13.40 -12.50
N VAL A 48 -12.41 -14.08 -12.77
CA VAL A 48 -12.31 -15.03 -13.88
C VAL A 48 -13.25 -16.21 -13.67
N ALA A 49 -13.29 -16.78 -12.45
CA ALA A 49 -14.21 -17.86 -12.10
C ALA A 49 -15.67 -17.42 -12.29
N ALA A 50 -16.05 -16.25 -11.77
CA ALA A 50 -17.40 -15.70 -11.94
C ALA A 50 -17.80 -15.49 -13.42
N ALA A 51 -16.84 -15.19 -14.31
CA ALA A 51 -17.11 -15.04 -15.74
C ALA A 51 -17.17 -16.37 -16.51
N LYS A 52 -16.54 -17.43 -15.98
CA LYS A 52 -16.55 -18.77 -16.60
C LYS A 52 -17.70 -19.64 -16.10
N LEU A 53 -18.25 -19.35 -14.93
CA LEU A 53 -19.38 -20.08 -14.38
C LEU A 53 -20.69 -19.66 -15.06
N HIS A 54 -21.45 -20.64 -15.52
CA HIS A 54 -22.78 -20.43 -16.12
C HIS A 54 -23.91 -20.47 -15.08
N ASN A 55 -23.67 -21.08 -13.91
CA ASN A 55 -24.61 -21.09 -12.80
C ASN A 55 -24.62 -19.73 -12.08
N SER A 56 -25.80 -19.13 -11.97
CA SER A 56 -26.02 -17.84 -11.29
C SER A 56 -25.59 -17.87 -9.82
N ARG A 57 -25.80 -18.99 -9.12
CA ARG A 57 -25.46 -19.13 -7.69
C ARG A 57 -23.96 -19.10 -7.45
N ASP A 58 -23.21 -19.94 -8.15
CA ASP A 58 -21.77 -20.03 -8.00
C ASP A 58 -21.08 -18.74 -8.46
N ARG A 59 -21.60 -18.13 -9.55
CA ARG A 59 -21.18 -16.81 -9.99
C ARG A 59 -21.36 -15.76 -8.88
N ALA A 60 -22.49 -15.73 -8.19
CA ALA A 60 -22.73 -14.79 -7.11
C ALA A 60 -21.75 -14.98 -5.93
N VAL A 61 -21.44 -16.23 -5.57
CA VAL A 61 -20.45 -16.55 -4.53
C VAL A 61 -19.06 -16.02 -4.91
N HIS A 62 -18.62 -16.25 -6.15
CA HIS A 62 -17.34 -15.73 -6.61
C HIS A 62 -17.30 -14.20 -6.68
N LEU A 63 -18.41 -13.54 -7.05
CA LEU A 63 -18.50 -12.08 -7.02
C LEU A 63 -18.46 -11.51 -5.60
N GLN A 64 -19.11 -12.15 -4.63
CA GLN A 64 -19.02 -11.77 -3.22
C GLN A 64 -17.59 -11.92 -2.71
N GLN A 65 -16.93 -13.03 -3.03
CA GLN A 65 -15.54 -13.23 -2.62
C GLN A 65 -14.61 -12.19 -3.27
N ALA A 66 -14.84 -11.85 -4.55
CA ALA A 66 -14.12 -10.77 -5.21
C ALA A 66 -14.30 -9.42 -4.47
N ASP A 67 -15.50 -9.11 -3.98
CA ASP A 67 -15.73 -7.86 -3.23
C ASP A 67 -15.02 -7.84 -1.86
N ILE A 68 -14.97 -8.99 -1.17
CA ILE A 68 -14.20 -9.16 0.06
C ILE A 68 -12.71 -8.92 -0.20
N GLU A 69 -12.14 -9.57 -1.22
CA GLU A 69 -10.74 -9.38 -1.60
C GLU A 69 -10.46 -7.92 -1.99
N LEU A 70 -11.35 -7.27 -2.73
CA LEU A 70 -11.19 -5.86 -3.08
C LEU A 70 -11.18 -4.95 -1.83
N THR A 71 -12.01 -5.28 -0.85
CA THR A 71 -12.08 -4.56 0.43
C THR A 71 -10.81 -4.74 1.25
N LEU A 72 -10.32 -5.98 1.37
CA LEU A 72 -9.04 -6.27 2.03
C LEU A 72 -7.87 -5.56 1.34
N LEU A 73 -7.85 -5.56 0.01
CA LEU A 73 -6.85 -4.85 -0.78
C LEU A 73 -6.84 -3.36 -0.48
N ARG A 74 -8.02 -2.72 -0.40
CA ARG A 74 -8.14 -1.30 -0.02
C ARG A 74 -7.56 -1.02 1.36
N TYR A 75 -7.86 -1.87 2.35
CA TYR A 75 -7.30 -1.73 3.70
C TYR A 75 -5.77 -1.86 3.70
N LYS A 76 -5.22 -2.87 3.01
CA LYS A 76 -3.76 -3.09 2.92
C LYS A 76 -3.04 -1.92 2.24
N VAL A 77 -3.59 -1.41 1.13
CA VAL A 77 -3.03 -0.24 0.43
C VAL A 77 -3.07 1.01 1.31
N ARG A 78 -4.16 1.21 2.06
CA ARG A 78 -4.28 2.34 2.99
C ARG A 78 -3.27 2.23 4.14
N LEU A 79 -3.10 1.03 4.70
CA LEU A 79 -2.09 0.75 5.72
C LEU A 79 -0.66 1.01 5.21
N ALA A 80 -0.36 0.58 3.99
CA ALA A 80 0.95 0.82 3.38
C ALA A 80 1.30 2.30 3.23
N ARG A 81 0.31 3.11 2.85
CA ARG A 81 0.46 4.57 2.72
C ARG A 81 0.77 5.22 4.06
N THR A 82 0.07 4.82 5.12
CA THR A 82 0.34 5.30 6.47
C THR A 82 1.73 4.88 6.95
N ALA A 83 2.08 3.59 6.80
CA ALA A 83 3.37 3.04 7.22
C ALA A 83 4.57 3.65 6.47
N THR A 84 4.38 4.06 5.22
CA THR A 84 5.42 4.76 4.45
C THR A 84 5.64 6.18 4.97
N THR A 85 4.57 6.85 5.42
CA THR A 85 4.63 8.23 5.95
C THR A 85 5.28 8.28 7.33
N THR A 86 5.24 7.19 8.09
CA THR A 86 5.89 7.10 9.41
C THR A 86 7.41 6.86 9.33
N ARG A 87 8.02 6.90 8.14
CA ARG A 87 9.48 6.93 7.97
C ARG A 87 10.02 8.28 8.45
N THR A 88 10.22 8.36 9.76
CA THR A 88 11.08 9.31 10.49
C THR A 88 10.95 10.79 10.07
N THR A 89 10.05 11.52 10.72
CA THR A 89 10.51 12.74 11.41
C THR A 89 11.26 12.32 12.68
N GLY A 90 12.34 11.57 12.48
CA GLY A 90 13.44 11.55 13.42
C GLY A 90 14.11 12.90 13.25
N THR A 91 13.49 13.94 13.80
CA THR A 91 14.17 15.20 14.08
C THR A 91 15.20 14.86 15.15
N THR A 92 16.34 14.36 14.70
CA THR A 92 17.61 14.56 15.37
C THR A 92 17.88 16.06 15.35
N MET A 93 17.26 16.81 16.26
CA MET A 93 17.87 18.01 16.79
C MET A 93 18.87 17.54 17.85
N SER A 94 19.94 16.89 17.38
CA SER A 94 21.18 16.74 18.12
C SER A 94 22.03 17.95 17.74
N GLY A 95 22.32 18.78 18.73
CA GLY A 95 23.06 20.02 18.54
C GLY A 95 24.52 19.78 18.13
N SER A 96 25.06 20.74 17.37
CA SER A 96 26.44 21.24 17.51
C SER A 96 26.71 22.27 16.42
N GLY A 97 26.17 23.47 16.64
CA GLY A 97 26.63 24.71 16.03
C GLY A 97 26.66 25.75 17.13
N LEU A 98 27.70 25.71 17.97
CA LEU A 98 28.00 26.78 18.93
C LEU A 98 28.10 28.11 18.18
N PRO A 99 27.61 29.20 18.79
CA PRO A 99 28.50 30.33 18.99
C PRO A 99 28.72 30.53 20.48
N ASN A 100 29.94 30.18 20.90
CA ASN A 100 30.77 30.92 21.86
C ASN A 100 30.02 32.03 22.64
N LEU A 101 29.43 31.67 23.80
CA LEU A 101 29.22 32.66 24.86
C LEU A 101 30.59 33.01 25.42
N SER A 102 31.24 33.94 24.74
CA SER A 102 32.42 34.63 25.23
C SER A 102 31.99 35.40 26.48
N LEU A 103 32.29 34.83 27.64
CA LEU A 103 32.45 35.54 28.90
C LEU A 103 33.56 36.59 28.71
N LYS A 104 33.20 37.76 28.19
CA LYS A 104 34.09 38.92 28.13
C LYS A 104 33.26 40.18 28.25
N GLY A 105 33.10 40.64 29.49
CA GLY A 105 32.35 41.85 29.80
C GLY A 105 31.95 41.97 31.27
N LEU A 106 32.91 41.80 32.19
CA LEU A 106 32.86 42.56 33.44
C LEU A 106 33.17 44.02 33.08
N PRO A 107 32.30 44.99 33.41
CA PRO A 107 32.79 46.28 33.83
C PRO A 107 33.17 46.17 35.31
N GLU A 108 34.46 46.25 35.60
CA GLU A 108 34.87 46.92 36.82
C GLU A 108 34.33 48.35 36.75
N MET A 109 33.62 48.77 37.82
CA MET A 109 33.48 50.12 38.38
C MET A 109 32.38 50.07 39.44
#